data_AF-A0AAX2HEJ2-F1
#
_entry.id   AF-A0AAX2HEJ2-F1
#
_cell.length_a   1.000
_cell.length_b   1.000
_cell.length_c   1.000
_cell.angle_alpha   90.00
_cell.angle_beta   90.00
_cell.angle_gamma   90.00
#
_symmetry.space_group_name_H-M   'P 1'
#
loop_
_entity.id
_entity.type
_entity.pdbx_description
1 polymer ?
#
loop_
_entity_poly.entity_id
_entity_poly.type
_entity_poly.pdbx_seq_one_letter_code
_entity_poly.pdbx_strand_id
1 'polypeptide(L)' 'MKWENLRYYTIVILMVLSSGVFNTMIIIWVIEQFTTLHQNIYWETAIVIYIAISIVGLRYAIPRFRGVI' A
#
# COMPACT_ATOMS: atom_id res chain seq x y z
N MET A 1 22.84 9.24 -8.18
CA MET A 1 21.79 9.91 -7.36
C MET A 1 22.47 10.55 -6.16
N LYS A 2 22.18 11.81 -5.82
CA LYS A 2 22.68 12.42 -4.57
C LYS A 2 22.12 11.65 -3.37
N TRP A 3 22.90 11.49 -2.31
CA TRP A 3 22.51 10.77 -1.08
C TRP A 3 21.20 11.28 -0.47
N GLU A 4 20.92 12.58 -0.58
CA GLU A 4 19.66 13.20 -0.15
C GLU A 4 18.44 12.63 -0.89
N ASN A 5 18.56 12.35 -2.19
CA ASN A 5 17.47 11.76 -2.97
C ASN A 5 17.20 10.32 -2.53
N LEU A 6 18.25 9.55 -2.23
CA LEU A 6 18.09 8.18 -1.73
C LEU A 6 17.31 8.19 -0.40
N ARG A 7 17.69 9.06 0.53
CA ARG A 7 17.03 9.17 1.84
C ARG A 7 15.56 9.59 1.69
N TYR A 8 15.26 10.53 0.80
CA TYR A 8 13.89 10.93 0.50
C TYR A 8 13.05 9.75 -0.02
N TYR A 9 13.54 9.02 -1.03
CA TYR A 9 12.80 7.87 -1.58
C TYR A 9 12.59 6.77 -0.55
N THR A 10 13.59 6.47 0.28
CA THR A 10 13.46 5.46 1.34
C THR A 10 12.39 5.84 2.36
N ILE A 11 12.36 7.09 2.83
CA ILE A 11 11.36 7.56 3.79
C ILE A 11 9.96 7.52 3.17
N VAL A 12 9.82 7.97 1.92
CA VAL A 12 8.53 7.96 1.21
C VAL A 12 8.02 6.54 1.02
N ILE A 13 8.88 5.60 0.62
CA ILE A 13 8.51 4.18 0.45
C ILE A 13 8.06 3.60 1.80
N LEU A 14 8.82 3.81 2.87
CA LEU A 14 8.45 3.33 4.21
C LEU A 14 7.11 3.90 4.65
N MET A 15 6.88 5.20 4.45
CA MET A 15 5.62 5.85 4.79
C MET A 15 4.44 5.27 4.01
N VAL A 16 4.61 5.01 2.71
CA VAL A 16 3.56 4.40 1.87
C VAL A 16 3.30 2.96 2.29
N LEU A 17 4.33 2.17 2.60
CA LEU A 17 4.16 0.79 3.06
C LEU A 17 3.45 0.74 4.42
N SER A 18 3.85 1.57 5.38
CA SER A 18 3.18 1.68 6.68
C SER A 18 1.72 2.12 6.55
N SER A 19 1.44 3.09 5.66
CA SER A 19 0.08 3.50 5.34
C SER A 19 -0.72 2.40 4.65
N GLY A 20 -0.07 1.63 3.76
CA GLY A 20 -0.67 0.49 3.07
C GLY A 20 -1.15 -0.59 4.04
N VAL A 21 -0.34 -0.93 5.06
CA VAL A 21 -0.70 -1.94 6.07
C VAL A 21 -1.95 -1.48 6.82
N PHE A 22 -1.94 -0.23 7.30
CA PHE A 22 -3.04 0.32 8.08
C PHE A 22 -4.36 0.38 7.28
N ASN A 23 -4.31 0.88 6.03
CA ASN A 23 -5.50 0.93 5.17
C ASN A 23 -6.00 -0.47 4.80
N THR A 24 -5.11 -1.43 4.58
CA THR A 24 -5.49 -2.82 4.30
C THR A 24 -6.24 -3.43 5.48
N MET A 25 -5.79 -3.20 6.71
CA MET A 25 -6.49 -3.68 7.90
C MET A 25 -7.88 -3.04 8.05
N ILE A 26 -8.03 -1.74 7.77
CA ILE A 26 -9.34 -1.08 7.80
C ILE A 26 -10.29 -1.70 6.78
N ILE A 27 -9.83 -1.91 5.54
CA ILE A 27 -10.69 -2.45 4.47
C ILE A 27 -11.14 -3.86 4.81
N ILE A 28 -10.21 -4.71 5.26
CA ILE A 28 -10.53 -6.07 5.68
C ILE A 28 -11.51 -6.06 6.85
N TRP A 29 -11.27 -5.22 7.86
CA TRP A 29 -12.17 -5.08 9.01
C TRP A 29 -13.59 -4.68 8.57
N VAL A 30 -13.71 -3.77 7.61
CA VAL A 30 -15.01 -3.38 7.02
C VAL A 30 -15.65 -4.57 6.30
N ILE A 31 -14.90 -5.30 5.48
CA ILE A 31 -15.42 -6.48 4.75
C ILE A 31 -15.89 -7.57 5.72
N GLU A 32 -15.20 -7.77 6.83
CA GLU A 32 -15.59 -8.71 7.89
C GLU A 32 -16.92 -8.35 8.56
N GLN A 33 -17.33 -7.07 8.57
CA GLN A 33 -18.64 -6.69 9.09
C GLN A 33 -19.81 -7.19 8.21
N PHE A 34 -19.54 -7.44 6.93
CA PHE A 34 -20.58 -7.84 5.96
C PHE A 34 -20.46 -9.31 5.55
N THR A 35 -19.27 -9.92 5.66
CA THR A 35 -19.00 -11.28 5.19
C THR A 35 -17.99 -12.00 6.08
N THR A 36 -18.21 -13.28 6.38
CA THR A 36 -17.22 -14.11 7.07
C THR A 36 -16.27 -14.72 6.03
N LEU A 37 -15.06 -14.18 5.94
CA LEU A 37 -14.01 -14.72 5.07
C LEU A 37 -13.39 -15.98 5.68
N HIS A 38 -13.22 -17.03 4.86
CA HIS A 38 -12.45 -18.20 5.27
C HIS A 38 -10.95 -17.83 5.35
N GLN A 39 -10.20 -18.42 6.28
CA GLN A 39 -8.80 -18.03 6.58
C GLN A 39 -7.87 -18.04 5.35
N ASN A 40 -8.06 -18.95 4.40
CA ASN A 40 -7.26 -18.98 3.18
C ASN A 40 -7.55 -17.79 2.25
N ILE A 41 -8.82 -17.41 2.10
CA ILE A 41 -9.25 -16.30 1.24
C ILE A 41 -8.86 -14.96 1.88
N TYR A 42 -8.87 -14.89 3.22
CA TYR A 42 -8.45 -13.72 3.97
C TYR A 42 -7.03 -13.27 3.59
N TRP A 43 -6.06 -14.20 3.56
CA TRP A 43 -4.68 -13.87 3.23
C TRP A 43 -4.50 -13.40 1.79
N GLU A 44 -5.14 -14.06 0.84
CA GLU A 44 -5.08 -13.67 -0.57
C GLU A 44 -5.66 -12.27 -0.78
N THR A 45 -6.83 -12.00 -0.18
CA THR A 45 -7.50 -10.71 -0.30
C THR A 45 -6.67 -9.59 0.34
N ALA A 46 -6.06 -9.86 1.50
CA ALA A 46 -5.18 -8.92 2.18
C ALA A 46 -3.96 -8.53 1.34
N ILE A 47 -3.30 -9.51 0.73
CA ILE A 47 -2.12 -9.28 -0.11
C ILE A 47 -2.48 -8.43 -1.33
N VAL A 48 -3.60 -8.74 -1.99
CA VAL A 48 -4.05 -8.01 -3.19
C VAL A 48 -4.39 -6.55 -2.84
N ILE A 49 -5.14 -6.32 -1.77
CA ILE A 49 -5.50 -4.97 -1.31
C ILE A 49 -4.22 -4.18 -0.95
N TYR A 50 -3.30 -4.80 -0.23
CA TYR A 50 -2.05 -4.17 0.18
C TYR A 50 -1.19 -3.74 -1.01
N ILE A 51 -1.03 -4.62 -2.01
CA ILE A 51 -0.27 -4.32 -3.23
C ILE A 51 -0.95 -3.18 -4.01
N ALA A 52 -2.27 -3.23 -4.17
CA ALA A 52 -3.02 -2.19 -4.88
C ALA A 52 -2.84 -0.81 -4.22
N ILE A 53 -3.01 -0.72 -2.90
CA ILE A 53 -2.83 0.54 -2.15
C ILE A 53 -1.38 1.01 -2.23
N SER A 54 -0.41 0.10 -2.10
CA SER A 54 1.00 0.46 -2.14
C SER A 54 1.40 1.01 -3.50
N ILE A 55 0.93 0.42 -4.60
CA ILE A 55 1.20 0.91 -5.96
C ILE A 55 0.58 2.29 -6.17
N VAL A 56 -0.68 2.46 -5.79
CA VAL A 56 -1.38 3.75 -5.92
C VAL A 56 -0.70 4.81 -5.05
N GLY A 57 -0.39 4.48 -3.79
CA GLY A 57 0.29 5.36 -2.85
C GLY A 57 1.67 5.79 -3.34
N LEU A 58 2.48 4.87 -3.89
CA LEU A 58 3.79 5.18 -4.46
C LEU A 58 3.68 6.09 -5.68
N ARG A 59 2.68 5.84 -6.55
CA ARG A 59 2.42 6.68 -7.72
C ARG A 59 2.05 8.11 -7.33
N TYR A 60 1.23 8.28 -6.29
CA TYR A 60 0.91 9.62 -5.79
C TYR A 60 2.08 10.25 -5.02
N ALA A 61 2.78 9.51 -4.16
CA ALA A 61 3.80 10.08 -3.30
C ALA A 61 5.09 10.47 -4.04
N ILE A 62 5.39 9.83 -5.18
CA ILE A 62 6.59 10.10 -5.96
C ILE A 62 6.19 10.79 -7.29
N PRO A 63 6.41 12.11 -7.42
CA PRO A 63 6.05 12.86 -8.62
C PRO A 63 6.67 12.30 -9.92
N ARG A 64 7.87 11.70 -9.81
CA ARG A 64 8.57 11.07 -10.94
C ARG A 64 7.84 9.87 -11.54
N PHE A 65 7.02 9.16 -10.77
CA PHE A 65 6.20 8.06 -11.26
C PHE A 65 4.85 8.54 -11.84
N ARG A 66 4.49 9.82 -11.69
CA ARG A 66 3.24 10.37 -12.24
C ARG A 66 3.30 10.62 -13.75
N GLY A 67 4.48 10.79 -14.33
CA GLY A 67 4.68 11.15 -15.75
C GLY A 67 5.23 10.05 -16.66
N VAL A 68 5.17 8.77 -16.26
CA VAL A 68 5.70 7.63 -17.04
C VAL A 68 4.57 6.92 -17.82
N ILE A 69 3.66 7.69 -18.42
CA ILE A 69 2.66 7.19 -19.37
C ILE A 69 2.71 8.07 -20.60
#